data_AF-A0A3N7H0P1-F1
#
_entry.id   AF-A0A3N7H0P1-F1
#
_cell.length_a   1.000
_cell.length_b   1.000
_cell.length_c   1.000
_cell.angle_alpha   90.00
_cell.angle_beta   90.00
_cell.angle_gamma   90.00
#
_symmetry.space_group_name_H-M   'P 1'
#
loop_
_entity.id
_entity.type
_entity.pdbx_description
1 polymer ?
#
loop_
_entity_poly.entity_id
_entity_poly.type
_entity_poly.pdbx_seq_one_letter_code
_entity_poly.pdbx_strand_id
1 'polypeptide(L)'
;MAGRSESVNKKQFNKSFYGNLFYIKKTEVMETIKFLKSSFMPVVAIVTAGLTMSFEMAEKADTTYYYNSTDTSANAFADAGHWMVGDPEEQDCFEEGNRPCRIDVPQNQTLSSMLAGKDNAQVLNIAQGRKP
;
A
#
# COMPACT_ATOMS: atom_id res chain seq x y z
N MET A 1 -45.88 46.69 -28.24
CA MET A 1 -45.99 45.60 -27.25
C MET A 1 -44.59 45.07 -26.97
N ALA A 2 -44.31 44.77 -25.71
CA ALA A 2 -42.98 44.72 -25.10
C ALA A 2 -42.20 43.41 -25.28
N GLY A 3 -40.87 43.52 -25.12
CA GLY A 3 -39.96 42.48 -24.61
C GLY A 3 -39.24 41.65 -25.68
N ARG A 4 -37.98 41.22 -25.52
CA ARG A 4 -36.98 41.33 -24.45
C ARG A 4 -35.71 40.63 -24.98
N SER A 5 -34.53 41.17 -24.64
CA SER A 5 -33.18 40.58 -24.47
C SER A 5 -32.78 39.37 -25.35
N GLU A 6 -31.62 39.29 -25.99
CA GLU A 6 -30.30 39.50 -25.39
C GLU A 6 -29.19 39.60 -26.45
N SER A 7 -28.06 40.13 -26.00
CA SER A 7 -27.13 41.00 -26.73
C SER A 7 -25.84 40.31 -27.18
N VAL A 8 -25.36 40.74 -28.36
CA VAL A 8 -23.96 41.09 -28.72
C VAL A 8 -22.93 39.94 -28.80
N ASN A 9 -22.30 39.54 -29.93
CA ASN A 9 -21.83 40.14 -31.20
C ASN A 9 -20.31 40.47 -31.22
N LYS A 10 -19.63 39.93 -32.27
CA LYS A 10 -18.31 40.26 -32.87
C LYS A 10 -17.07 39.83 -32.08
N LYS A 11 -16.28 38.80 -32.46
CA LYS A 11 -15.52 38.55 -33.72
C LYS A 11 -14.72 39.76 -34.23
N GLN A 12 -13.47 39.47 -34.58
CA GLN A 12 -12.49 40.27 -35.34
C GLN A 12 -11.56 41.15 -34.47
N PHE A 13 -10.27 41.34 -34.76
CA PHE A 13 -9.57 41.29 -36.04
C PHE A 13 -8.04 41.19 -35.85
N ASN A 14 -7.41 40.77 -36.93
CA ASN A 14 -6.00 40.48 -37.20
C ASN A 14 -5.15 41.78 -37.39
N LYS A 15 -3.82 41.70 -37.19
CA LYS A 15 -2.70 42.48 -37.84
C LYS A 15 -1.44 42.38 -36.95
N SER A 16 -0.39 41.61 -37.29
CA SER A 16 0.57 41.71 -38.39
C SER A 16 1.65 42.81 -38.22
N PHE A 17 2.91 42.34 -38.16
CA PHE A 17 4.11 42.85 -38.85
C PHE A 17 4.84 44.15 -38.42
N TYR A 18 6.08 43.95 -37.93
CA TYR A 18 7.36 44.69 -38.07
C TYR A 18 7.50 46.21 -37.81
N GLY A 19 8.64 46.57 -37.20
CA GLY A 19 9.35 47.84 -37.43
C GLY A 19 9.67 48.61 -36.13
N ASN A 20 10.82 48.38 -35.50
CA ASN A 20 12.06 49.16 -35.62
C ASN A 20 12.05 50.58 -35.01
N LEU A 21 12.97 50.73 -34.04
CA LEU A 21 13.92 51.85 -33.90
C LEU A 21 13.47 53.19 -33.25
N PHE A 22 14.33 53.64 -32.31
CA PHE A 22 14.55 55.02 -31.82
C PHE A 22 13.52 55.60 -30.81
N TYR A 23 13.84 56.32 -29.73
CA TYR A 23 15.05 56.70 -28.99
C TYR A 23 14.60 57.61 -27.80
N ILE A 24 15.32 57.63 -26.66
CA ILE A 24 15.42 58.71 -25.62
C ILE A 24 14.18 58.87 -24.67
N LYS A 25 14.29 58.84 -23.32
CA LYS A 25 15.00 59.81 -22.47
C LYS A 25 15.32 59.29 -21.05
N LYS A 26 16.64 59.29 -20.77
CA LYS A 26 17.36 59.56 -19.50
C LYS A 26 16.53 59.77 -18.21
N THR A 27 16.70 58.87 -17.24
CA THR A 27 16.66 59.20 -15.80
C THR A 27 17.96 58.70 -15.17
N GLU A 28 18.83 59.64 -14.85
CA GLU A 28 20.03 59.44 -14.04
C GLU A 28 19.64 59.44 -12.57
N VAL A 29 19.88 58.35 -11.83
CA VAL A 29 20.41 58.39 -10.46
C VAL A 29 21.30 57.16 -10.25
N MET A 30 22.61 57.41 -10.26
CA MET A 30 23.72 56.58 -9.73
C MET A 30 23.47 56.32 -8.22
N GLU A 31 23.77 55.18 -7.58
CA GLU A 31 25.11 54.74 -7.21
C GLU A 31 25.12 53.29 -6.66
N THR A 32 26.26 52.65 -6.87
CA THR A 32 26.71 51.30 -6.50
C THR A 32 26.48 50.83 -5.06
N ILE A 33 26.07 49.56 -4.89
CA ILE A 33 26.57 48.72 -3.79
C ILE A 33 27.12 47.40 -4.34
N LYS A 34 28.44 47.30 -4.18
CA LYS A 34 29.34 46.23 -4.55
C LYS A 34 29.16 45.04 -3.59
N PHE A 35 28.41 44.01 -3.97
CA PHE A 35 28.35 42.76 -3.17
C PHE A 35 28.52 41.45 -3.94
N LEU A 36 28.87 41.49 -5.22
CA LEU A 36 29.22 40.28 -6.00
C LEU A 36 30.73 39.99 -5.97
N LYS A 37 31.31 39.98 -4.76
CA LYS A 37 32.66 39.46 -4.54
C LYS A 37 32.74 38.84 -3.14
N SER A 38 32.34 37.58 -3.01
CA SER A 38 33.13 36.58 -2.28
C SER A 38 32.49 35.19 -2.37
N SER A 39 33.24 34.29 -3.01
CA SER A 39 33.38 32.85 -2.80
C SER A 39 32.46 32.16 -1.79
N PHE A 40 31.74 31.12 -2.23
CA PHE A 40 31.90 29.75 -1.72
C PHE A 40 31.02 28.80 -2.55
N MET A 41 31.61 27.86 -3.27
CA MET A 41 30.89 26.64 -3.67
C MET A 41 30.86 25.71 -2.44
N PRO A 42 29.69 25.30 -1.95
CA PRO A 42 29.54 24.01 -1.31
C PRO A 42 29.08 23.01 -2.37
N VAL A 43 30.01 22.17 -2.83
CA VAL A 43 29.68 20.89 -3.48
C VAL A 43 28.86 20.10 -2.47
N VAL A 44 27.56 19.98 -2.72
CA VAL A 44 26.70 19.08 -1.96
C VAL A 44 27.14 17.66 -2.33
N ALA A 45 28.10 17.13 -1.58
CA ALA A 45 28.32 15.70 -1.50
C ALA A 45 27.04 15.13 -0.90
N ILE A 46 26.15 14.64 -1.76
CA ILE A 46 25.05 13.78 -1.35
C ILE A 46 25.72 12.55 -0.78
N VAL A 47 26.00 12.58 0.52
CA VAL A 47 26.20 11.39 1.32
C VAL A 47 24.87 10.68 1.22
N THR A 48 24.74 9.81 0.21
CA THR A 48 23.85 8.67 0.25
C THR A 48 24.39 7.85 1.40
N ALA A 49 24.00 8.25 2.62
CA ALA A 49 23.93 7.37 3.75
C ALA A 49 23.04 6.26 3.23
N GLY A 50 23.70 5.18 2.78
CA GLY A 50 23.09 3.89 2.62
C GLY A 50 22.57 3.53 3.99
N LEU A 51 21.39 4.04 4.31
CA LEU A 51 20.40 3.27 5.01
C LEU A 51 20.12 2.09 4.06
N THR A 52 21.05 1.15 3.98
CA THR A 52 20.63 -0.24 4.00
C THR A 52 19.94 -0.35 5.35
N MET A 53 18.68 0.09 5.39
CA MET A 53 17.73 -0.58 6.25
C MET A 53 17.82 -1.98 5.71
N SER A 54 18.65 -2.79 6.36
CA SER A 54 18.55 -4.22 6.32
C SER A 54 17.07 -4.42 6.56
N PHE A 55 16.33 -4.69 5.49
CA PHE A 55 15.12 -5.47 5.63
C PHE A 55 15.66 -6.74 6.27
N GLU A 56 15.72 -6.76 7.60
CA GLU A 56 15.42 -7.96 8.34
C GLU A 56 14.11 -8.40 7.69
N MET A 57 14.24 -9.33 6.75
CA MET A 57 13.14 -10.18 6.40
C MET A 57 12.81 -10.82 7.73
N ALA A 58 11.89 -10.20 8.47
CA ALA A 58 11.29 -10.82 9.63
C ALA A 58 10.81 -12.15 9.08
N GLU A 59 11.53 -13.22 9.42
CA GLU A 59 11.12 -14.57 9.18
C GLU A 59 9.75 -14.64 9.85
N LYS A 60 8.67 -14.54 9.07
CA LYS A 60 7.33 -14.50 9.65
C LYS A 60 7.19 -15.80 10.44
N ALA A 61 6.80 -15.81 11.69
CA ALA A 61 6.56 -17.12 12.31
C ALA A 61 5.46 -17.85 11.52
N ASP A 62 5.51 -19.18 11.48
CA ASP A 62 4.37 -19.98 10.99
C ASP A 62 3.13 -19.54 11.75
N THR A 63 2.01 -19.39 11.03
CA THR A 63 0.76 -18.93 11.63
C THR A 63 -0.06 -20.14 12.03
N THR A 64 -0.27 -20.32 13.33
CA THR A 64 -1.14 -21.38 13.85
C THR A 64 -2.60 -20.95 13.80
N TYR A 65 -3.42 -21.76 13.16
CA TYR A 65 -4.88 -21.61 13.10
C TYR A 65 -5.55 -22.71 13.92
N TYR A 66 -6.57 -22.34 14.70
CA TYR A 66 -7.37 -23.23 15.53
C TYR A 66 -8.77 -23.37 14.98
N TYR A 67 -9.29 -24.59 14.96
CA TYR A 67 -10.66 -24.85 14.56
C TYR A 67 -11.62 -24.31 15.61
N ASN A 68 -12.47 -23.35 15.26
CA ASN A 68 -13.39 -22.67 16.18
C ASN A 68 -14.84 -23.15 16.08
N SER A 69 -15.16 -23.97 15.08
CA SER A 69 -16.52 -24.41 14.82
C SER A 69 -16.83 -25.76 15.48
N THR A 70 -18.12 -26.01 15.68
CA THR A 70 -18.65 -27.34 16.06
C THR A 70 -19.15 -28.11 14.84
N ASP A 71 -19.14 -27.50 13.66
CA ASP A 71 -19.61 -28.14 12.44
C ASP A 71 -18.69 -29.31 12.06
N THR A 72 -19.31 -30.42 11.67
CA THR A 72 -18.67 -31.66 11.21
C THR A 72 -19.28 -32.15 9.89
N SER A 73 -20.13 -31.33 9.26
CA SER A 73 -20.73 -31.59 7.96
C SER A 73 -19.64 -31.76 6.88
N ALA A 74 -20.00 -32.35 5.74
CA ALA A 74 -19.04 -32.64 4.69
C ALA A 74 -18.33 -31.36 4.22
N ASN A 75 -16.99 -31.39 4.25
CA ASN A 75 -16.10 -30.27 3.94
C ASN A 75 -16.12 -29.08 4.92
N ALA A 76 -16.82 -29.19 6.06
CA ALA A 76 -16.81 -28.15 7.09
C ALA A 76 -15.39 -27.82 7.60
N PHE A 77 -14.49 -28.80 7.64
CA PHE A 77 -13.12 -28.58 8.08
C PHE A 77 -12.28 -27.82 7.04
N ALA A 78 -12.68 -27.86 5.78
CA ALA A 78 -12.02 -27.15 4.69
C ALA A 78 -12.50 -25.68 4.56
N ASP A 79 -13.57 -25.29 5.27
CA ASP A 79 -14.01 -23.91 5.31
C ASP A 79 -13.07 -23.10 6.22
N ALA A 80 -12.31 -22.19 5.61
CA ALA A 80 -11.42 -21.27 6.32
C ALA A 80 -12.15 -20.38 7.34
N GLY A 81 -13.46 -20.15 7.18
CA GLY A 81 -14.29 -19.40 8.14
C GLY A 81 -14.50 -20.11 9.48
N HIS A 82 -14.23 -21.42 9.54
CA HIS A 82 -14.28 -22.21 10.78
C HIS A 82 -12.94 -22.25 11.53
N TRP A 83 -11.99 -21.39 11.17
CA TRP A 83 -10.68 -21.31 11.77
C TRP A 83 -10.40 -19.90 12.28
N MET A 84 -9.70 -19.80 13.40
CA MET A 84 -9.22 -18.53 13.94
C MET A 84 -7.74 -18.59 14.26
N VAL A 85 -7.05 -17.46 14.16
CA VAL A 85 -5.73 -17.31 14.77
C VAL A 85 -5.96 -17.10 16.26
N GLY A 86 -5.26 -17.84 17.11
CA GLY A 86 -5.40 -17.77 18.56
C GLY A 86 -4.13 -18.22 19.27
N ASP A 87 -4.08 -18.02 20.58
CA ASP A 87 -2.94 -18.42 21.38
C ASP A 87 -3.02 -19.92 21.76
N PRO A 88 -1.89 -20.66 21.72
CA PRO A 88 -1.85 -22.10 22.04
C PRO A 88 -2.29 -22.42 23.47
N GLU A 89 -2.25 -21.44 24.37
CA GLU A 89 -2.61 -21.61 25.78
C GLU A 89 -4.13 -21.67 26.00
N GLU A 90 -4.95 -21.22 25.05
CA GLU A 90 -6.42 -21.14 25.18
C GLU A 90 -7.18 -22.29 24.50
N GLN A 91 -6.47 -23.19 23.81
CA GLN A 91 -7.10 -24.16 22.90
C GLN A 91 -6.67 -25.59 23.28
N ASP A 92 -7.50 -26.27 24.06
CA ASP A 92 -7.29 -27.66 24.46
C ASP A 92 -7.30 -28.59 23.24
N CYS A 93 -6.10 -28.97 22.80
CA CYS A 93 -5.90 -30.03 21.81
C CYS A 93 -5.66 -31.36 22.51
N PHE A 94 -6.50 -32.34 22.21
CA PHE A 94 -6.40 -33.71 22.70
C PHE A 94 -5.75 -34.62 21.65
N GLU A 95 -5.35 -35.83 22.05
CA GLU A 95 -4.86 -36.87 21.13
C GLU A 95 -6.01 -37.52 20.33
N GLU A 96 -7.23 -37.48 20.88
CA GLU A 96 -8.43 -38.12 20.30
C GLU A 96 -9.57 -37.12 20.13
N GLY A 97 -10.41 -37.36 19.12
CA GLY A 97 -11.57 -36.52 18.81
C GLY A 97 -11.94 -36.53 17.33
N ASN A 98 -13.14 -36.06 17.02
CA ASN A 98 -13.69 -36.08 15.66
C ASN A 98 -13.41 -34.79 14.87
N ARG A 99 -12.90 -33.76 15.54
CA ARG A 99 -12.63 -32.45 14.95
C ARG A 99 -11.13 -32.15 14.93
N PRO A 100 -10.65 -31.39 13.94
CA PRO A 100 -9.27 -30.92 13.96
C PRO A 100 -9.08 -29.92 15.11
N CYS A 101 -7.89 -29.89 15.72
CA CYS A 101 -7.59 -28.87 16.73
C CYS A 101 -6.92 -27.64 16.12
N ARG A 102 -5.71 -27.81 15.56
CA ARG A 102 -4.94 -26.72 14.95
C ARG A 102 -4.21 -27.13 13.68
N ILE A 103 -3.83 -26.16 12.88
CA ILE A 103 -2.98 -26.30 11.69
C ILE A 103 -1.94 -25.19 11.71
N ASP A 104 -0.68 -25.56 11.53
CA ASP A 104 0.40 -24.59 11.31
C ASP A 104 0.52 -24.30 9.82
N VAL A 105 0.29 -23.04 9.46
CA VAL A 105 0.38 -22.58 8.07
C VAL A 105 1.73 -21.91 7.88
N PRO A 106 2.56 -22.39 6.94
CA PRO A 106 3.85 -21.78 6.67
C PRO A 106 3.68 -20.40 6.04
N GLN A 107 4.63 -19.49 6.28
CA GLN A 107 4.58 -18.07 5.87
C GLN A 107 4.21 -17.80 4.41
N ASN A 108 4.54 -18.73 3.51
CA ASN A 108 4.35 -18.61 2.07
C ASN A 108 3.02 -19.21 1.58
N GLN A 109 2.19 -19.69 2.51
CA GLN A 109 0.88 -20.27 2.22
C GLN A 109 -0.21 -19.57 3.00
N THR A 110 -1.44 -19.74 2.55
CA THR A 110 -2.64 -19.33 3.28
C THR A 110 -3.37 -20.57 3.76
N LEU A 111 -4.12 -20.43 4.85
CA LEU A 111 -5.00 -21.50 5.33
C LEU A 111 -5.90 -22.02 4.20
N SER A 112 -6.52 -21.11 3.43
CA SER A 112 -7.37 -21.48 2.29
C SER A 112 -6.63 -22.32 1.24
N SER A 113 -5.35 -22.04 0.98
CA SER A 113 -4.53 -22.84 0.06
C SER A 113 -4.25 -24.23 0.61
N MET A 114 -4.03 -24.35 1.92
CA MET A 114 -3.84 -25.65 2.58
C MET A 114 -5.13 -26.48 2.64
N LEU A 115 -6.29 -25.83 2.74
CA LEU A 115 -7.59 -26.49 2.81
C LEU A 115 -8.23 -26.75 1.44
N ALA A 116 -7.77 -26.08 0.39
CA ALA A 116 -8.36 -26.14 -0.94
C ALA A 116 -8.46 -27.57 -1.48
N GLY A 117 -9.67 -27.98 -1.85
CA GLY A 117 -9.95 -29.29 -2.43
C GLY A 117 -9.79 -30.47 -1.46
N LYS A 118 -9.61 -30.21 -0.16
CA LYS A 118 -9.52 -31.26 0.86
C LYS A 118 -10.89 -31.60 1.43
N ASP A 119 -11.11 -32.89 1.64
CA ASP A 119 -12.23 -33.38 2.45
C ASP A 119 -11.91 -33.33 3.95
N ASN A 120 -12.91 -33.59 4.80
CA ASN A 120 -12.74 -33.58 6.25
C ASN A 120 -11.65 -34.56 6.73
N ALA A 121 -11.55 -35.76 6.16
CA ALA A 121 -10.55 -36.74 6.57
C ALA A 121 -9.13 -36.29 6.18
N GLN A 122 -8.99 -35.65 5.02
CA GLN A 122 -7.73 -35.07 4.56
C GLN A 122 -7.32 -33.87 5.42
N VAL A 123 -8.26 -33.04 5.87
CA VAL A 123 -7.97 -31.94 6.81
C VAL A 123 -7.58 -32.50 8.18
N LEU A 124 -8.26 -33.56 8.66
CA LEU A 124 -7.89 -34.25 9.89
C LEU A 124 -6.48 -34.86 9.83
N ASN A 125 -5.99 -35.26 8.65
CA ASN A 125 -4.64 -35.81 8.51
C ASN A 125 -3.52 -34.75 8.55
N ILE A 126 -3.83 -33.49 8.21
CA ILE A 126 -2.87 -32.38 8.28
C ILE A 126 -2.96 -31.59 9.58
N ALA A 127 -4.07 -31.72 10.31
CA ALA A 127 -4.27 -31.08 11.59
C ALA A 127 -3.40 -31.72 12.67
N GLN A 128 -2.85 -30.87 13.54
CA GLN A 128 -2.17 -31.28 14.75
C GLN A 128 -3.16 -31.31 15.91
N GLY A 129 -3.27 -32.46 16.56
CA GLY A 129 -4.22 -32.69 17.65
C GLY A 129 -5.68 -32.74 17.20
N ARG A 130 -6.53 -33.02 18.18
CA ARG A 130 -7.96 -33.28 18.01
C ARG A 130 -8.79 -32.48 19.00
N LYS A 131 -10.04 -32.25 18.63
CA LYS A 131 -11.09 -31.74 19.51
C LYS A 131 -12.22 -32.77 19.63
N PRO A 132 -12.79 -32.97 20.83
CA PRO A 132 -13.88 -33.90 21.06
C PRO A 132 -15.12 -33.55 20.23
#